data_AF-A0A0K0FKR0-F1
#
_entry.id   AF-A0A0K0FKR0-F1
#
_cell.length_a   1.000
_cell.length_b   1.000
_cell.length_c   1.000
_cell.angle_alpha   90.00
_cell.angle_beta   90.00
_cell.angle_gamma   90.00
#
_symmetry.space_group_name_H-M   'P 1'
#
loop_
_entity.id
_entity.type
_entity.pdbx_description
1 polymer ?
#
loop_
_entity_poly.entity_id
_entity_poly.type
_entity_poly.pdbx_seq_one_letter_code
_entity_poly.pdbx_strand_id
1 'polypeptide(L)'
;MKYLILLVISTCLATVIALKCDSYYQYQVGGFQTQSFDNVISGCTACGYLYSNTTGYNSFRGFFSGCLSSTKTLAQTYDSKLFNMTEFEAICNKNNKLGVPYCQEYTVLNNNASQTDSKICCCPTDLCTRVYYQK
;
A
#
# COMPACT_ATOMS: atom_id res chain seq x y z
N MET A 1 -10.09 47.99 14.09
CA MET A 1 -10.52 46.65 13.64
C MET A 1 -10.07 46.40 12.20
N LYS A 2 -8.76 46.31 11.92
CA LYS A 2 -8.23 46.06 10.56
C LYS A 2 -7.29 44.85 10.46
N TYR A 3 -6.93 44.23 11.58
CA TYR A 3 -5.96 43.13 11.64
C TYR A 3 -6.58 41.76 11.93
N LEU A 4 -7.89 41.68 12.19
CA LEU A 4 -8.59 40.42 12.50
C LEU A 4 -9.04 39.65 11.25
N ILE A 5 -9.05 40.29 10.07
CA ILE A 5 -9.53 39.68 8.82
C ILE A 5 -8.40 38.87 8.12
N LEU A 6 -7.14 39.15 8.44
CA LEU A 6 -5.99 38.46 7.83
C LEU A 6 -5.69 37.08 8.44
N LEU A 7 -6.22 36.76 9.63
CA LEU A 7 -5.98 35.48 10.30
C LEU A 7 -6.91 34.35 9.84
N VAL A 8 -8.04 34.68 9.20
CA VAL A 8 -9.04 33.68 8.76
C VAL A 8 -8.72 33.12 7.36
N ILE A 9 -7.94 33.82 6.55
CA ILE A 9 -7.62 33.38 5.18
C ILE A 9 -6.41 32.42 5.15
N SER A 10 -5.54 32.46 6.17
CA SER A 10 -4.35 31.59 6.22
C SER A 10 -4.64 30.14 6.65
N THR A 11 -5.85 29.83 7.12
CA THR A 11 -6.23 28.46 7.54
C THR A 11 -6.89 27.62 6.44
N CYS A 12 -7.10 28.18 5.24
CA CYS A 12 -7.79 27.51 4.13
C CYS A 12 -6.89 26.86 3.05
N LEU A 13 -5.57 26.78 3.25
CA LEU A 13 -4.64 26.21 2.25
C LEU A 13 -3.90 24.94 2.71
N ALA A 14 -4.47 24.20 3.66
CA ALA A 14 -4.14 22.79 3.82
C ALA A 14 -5.29 21.96 3.26
N THR A 15 -5.59 22.11 1.97
CA THR A 15 -6.26 21.03 1.25
C THR A 15 -5.26 19.88 1.25
N VAL A 16 -5.36 19.02 2.28
CA VAL A 16 -4.75 17.70 2.25
C VAL A 16 -5.34 17.06 1.01
N ILE A 17 -4.58 17.05 -0.08
CA ILE A 17 -5.00 16.45 -1.35
C ILE A 17 -5.17 14.97 -1.02
N ALA A 18 -6.41 14.58 -0.79
CA ALA A 18 -6.79 13.21 -0.53
C ALA A 18 -6.54 12.43 -1.83
N LEU A 19 -5.57 11.52 -1.80
CA LEU A 19 -5.24 10.72 -2.98
C LEU A 19 -6.40 9.78 -3.32
N LYS A 20 -6.53 9.53 -4.61
CA LYS A 20 -7.38 8.49 -5.18
C LYS A 20 -6.54 7.24 -5.39
N CYS A 21 -6.91 6.15 -4.73
CA CYS A 21 -6.24 4.86 -4.87
C CYS A 21 -7.18 3.85 -5.48
N ASP A 22 -6.65 2.97 -6.33
CA ASP A 22 -7.40 1.80 -6.75
C ASP A 22 -7.64 0.88 -5.54
N SER A 23 -8.84 0.33 -5.47
CA SER A 23 -9.29 -0.65 -4.50
C SER A 23 -9.66 -1.91 -5.26
N TYR A 24 -8.65 -2.73 -5.50
CA TYR A 24 -8.75 -3.97 -6.25
C TYR A 24 -7.92 -5.03 -5.54
N TYR A 25 -8.54 -6.16 -5.23
CA TYR A 25 -7.89 -7.22 -4.47
C TYR A 25 -8.50 -8.57 -4.79
N GLN A 26 -7.65 -9.59 -4.76
CA GLN A 26 -8.02 -10.99 -4.77
C GLN A 26 -6.98 -11.71 -3.93
N TYR A 27 -7.37 -12.19 -2.75
CA TYR A 27 -6.43 -12.86 -1.84
C TYR A 27 -7.06 -13.97 -1.02
N GLN A 28 -6.19 -14.82 -0.48
CA GLN A 28 -6.51 -15.93 0.40
C GLN A 28 -5.66 -15.86 1.68
N VAL A 29 -6.29 -16.15 2.83
CA VAL A 29 -5.65 -16.29 4.15
C VAL A 29 -6.36 -17.40 4.93
N GLY A 30 -5.65 -18.38 5.46
CA GLY A 30 -6.27 -19.40 6.32
C GLY A 30 -7.34 -20.23 5.63
N GLY A 31 -7.27 -20.36 4.29
CA GLY A 31 -8.32 -20.97 3.47
C GLY A 31 -9.50 -20.05 3.12
N PHE A 32 -9.64 -18.89 3.77
CA PHE A 32 -10.64 -17.87 3.42
C PHE A 32 -10.20 -17.11 2.19
N GLN A 33 -11.10 -16.91 1.23
CA GLN A 33 -10.87 -16.15 0.00
C GLN A 33 -11.71 -14.88 -0.01
N THR A 34 -11.15 -13.80 -0.53
CA THR A 34 -11.87 -12.55 -0.77
C THR A 34 -11.46 -11.92 -2.09
N GLN A 35 -12.40 -11.22 -2.70
CA GLN A 35 -12.19 -10.51 -3.95
C GLN A 35 -13.06 -9.26 -4.01
N SER A 36 -12.58 -8.26 -4.73
CA SER A 36 -13.35 -7.05 -5.07
C SER A 36 -13.12 -6.70 -6.52
N PHE A 37 -14.12 -6.05 -7.10
CA PHE A 37 -14.00 -5.44 -8.42
C PHE A 37 -13.25 -4.11 -8.33
N ASP A 38 -12.66 -3.70 -9.44
CA ASP A 38 -11.96 -2.42 -9.59
C ASP A 38 -12.85 -1.26 -9.14
N ASN A 39 -12.45 -0.60 -8.06
CA ASN A 39 -13.10 0.59 -7.52
C ASN A 39 -12.05 1.63 -7.17
N VAL A 40 -12.44 2.88 -7.02
CA VAL A 40 -11.54 3.96 -6.58
C VAL A 40 -11.96 4.43 -5.20
N ILE A 41 -11.01 4.45 -4.26
CA ILE A 41 -11.19 5.01 -2.93
C ILE A 41 -10.47 6.35 -2.82
N SER A 42 -11.10 7.32 -2.19
CA SER A 42 -10.52 8.64 -1.89
C SER A 42 -10.25 8.78 -0.40
N GLY A 43 -9.29 9.64 -0.03
CA GLY A 43 -8.99 9.92 1.37
C GLY A 43 -7.74 9.20 1.88
N CYS A 44 -7.00 8.52 1.00
CA CYS A 44 -5.74 7.91 1.38
C CYS A 44 -4.62 8.97 1.47
N THR A 45 -3.72 8.83 2.44
CA THR A 45 -2.47 9.60 2.51
C THR A 45 -1.44 9.14 1.47
N ALA A 46 -1.53 7.86 1.10
CA ALA A 46 -0.74 7.21 0.04
C ALA A 46 -1.48 5.94 -0.41
N CYS A 47 -1.25 5.52 -1.64
CA CYS A 47 -1.71 4.24 -2.16
C CYS A 47 -0.74 3.13 -1.78
N GLY A 48 -1.25 1.94 -1.54
CA GLY A 48 -0.48 0.76 -1.20
C GLY A 48 -0.85 -0.41 -2.10
N TYR A 49 0.14 -1.24 -2.37
CA TYR A 49 0.00 -2.50 -3.07
C TYR A 49 0.72 -3.60 -2.29
N LEU A 50 0.11 -4.76 -2.18
CA LEU A 50 0.68 -5.95 -1.58
C LEU A 50 0.45 -7.11 -2.54
N TYR A 51 1.49 -7.88 -2.79
CA TYR A 51 1.44 -9.13 -3.54
C TYR A 51 2.23 -10.19 -2.78
N SER A 52 1.75 -11.42 -2.82
CA SER A 52 2.47 -12.56 -2.29
C SER A 52 1.96 -13.85 -2.91
N ASN A 53 2.86 -14.74 -3.32
CA ASN A 53 2.49 -16.06 -3.80
C ASN A 53 2.74 -17.18 -2.75
N THR A 54 2.94 -16.81 -1.49
CA THR A 54 3.28 -17.77 -0.43
C THR A 54 2.22 -18.86 -0.29
N THR A 55 2.67 -20.07 0.09
CA THR A 55 1.79 -21.24 0.24
C THR A 55 1.49 -21.58 1.71
N GLY A 56 1.95 -20.77 2.66
CA GLY A 56 1.70 -20.96 4.08
C GLY A 56 0.21 -20.81 4.40
N TYR A 57 -0.34 -21.72 5.23
CA TYR A 57 -1.78 -21.73 5.54
C TYR A 57 -2.28 -20.39 6.09
N ASN A 58 -1.50 -19.71 6.95
CA ASN A 58 -1.86 -18.42 7.56
C ASN A 58 -1.17 -17.21 6.89
N SER A 59 -0.57 -17.40 5.72
CA SER A 59 0.13 -16.35 5.00
C SER A 59 -0.81 -15.67 4.00
N PHE A 60 -0.53 -14.41 3.69
CA PHE A 60 -1.25 -13.71 2.64
C PHE A 60 -0.84 -14.28 1.29
N ARG A 61 -1.82 -14.65 0.46
CA ARG A 61 -1.60 -15.12 -0.90
C ARG A 61 -2.55 -14.43 -1.87
N GLY A 62 -2.00 -13.83 -2.91
CA GLY A 62 -2.74 -13.06 -3.91
C GLY A 62 -2.24 -11.63 -3.95
N PHE A 63 -3.13 -10.69 -4.21
CA PHE A 63 -2.81 -9.27 -4.22
C PHE A 63 -3.88 -8.43 -3.54
N PHE A 64 -3.45 -7.28 -3.04
CA PHE A 64 -4.29 -6.24 -2.49
C PHE A 64 -3.77 -4.89 -2.95
N SER A 65 -4.70 -4.01 -3.30
CA SER A 65 -4.41 -2.61 -3.54
C SER A 65 -5.49 -1.74 -2.93
N GLY A 66 -5.07 -0.62 -2.35
CA GLY A 66 -5.93 0.28 -1.60
C GLY A 66 -5.13 1.40 -0.95
N CYS A 67 -5.61 1.89 0.19
CA CYS A 67 -4.83 2.81 1.00
C CYS A 67 -3.61 2.09 1.59
N LEU A 68 -2.51 2.84 1.73
CA LEU A 68 -1.29 2.34 2.36
C LEU A 68 -1.54 1.83 3.79
N SER A 69 -2.44 2.44 4.55
CA SER A 69 -2.81 2.00 5.90
C SER A 69 -3.30 0.55 5.92
N SER A 70 -4.29 0.22 5.10
CA SER A 70 -4.83 -1.15 4.98
C SER A 70 -3.78 -2.13 4.47
N THR A 71 -2.96 -1.70 3.51
CA THR A 71 -1.86 -2.51 2.96
C THR A 71 -0.85 -2.88 4.05
N LYS A 72 -0.43 -1.90 4.87
CA LYS A 72 0.46 -2.14 6.02
C LYS A 72 -0.17 -3.06 7.05
N THR A 73 -1.45 -2.89 7.36
CA THR A 73 -2.17 -3.77 8.31
C THR A 73 -2.17 -5.21 7.83
N LEU A 74 -2.46 -5.46 6.55
CA LEU A 74 -2.42 -6.81 5.97
C LEU A 74 -1.03 -7.42 6.04
N ALA A 75 -0.01 -6.67 5.60
CA ALA A 75 1.38 -7.13 5.62
C ALA A 75 1.88 -7.40 7.05
N GLN A 76 1.57 -6.53 8.02
CA GLN A 76 1.93 -6.75 9.43
C GLN A 76 1.24 -7.99 10.03
N THR A 77 -0.02 -8.23 9.64
CA THR A 77 -0.82 -9.34 10.19
C THR A 77 -0.32 -10.68 9.65
N TYR A 78 -0.04 -10.76 8.35
CA TYR A 78 0.17 -12.05 7.67
C TYR A 78 1.60 -12.28 7.17
N ASP A 79 2.35 -11.20 6.90
CA ASP A 79 3.66 -11.23 6.23
C ASP A 79 4.75 -10.48 7.02
N SER A 80 4.57 -10.28 8.34
CA SER A 80 5.52 -9.53 9.20
C SER A 80 6.93 -10.12 9.27
N LYS A 81 7.08 -11.39 8.88
CA LYS A 81 8.39 -12.06 8.77
C LYS A 81 9.02 -11.92 7.39
N LEU A 82 8.25 -11.57 6.37
CA LEU A 82 8.70 -11.40 4.99
C LEU A 82 9.20 -9.98 4.74
N PHE A 83 8.48 -9.00 5.29
CA PHE A 83 8.81 -7.59 5.11
C PHE A 83 9.33 -6.96 6.40
N ASN A 84 10.41 -6.19 6.28
CA ASN A 84 10.87 -5.32 7.36
C ASN A 84 9.96 -4.08 7.43
N MET A 85 8.85 -4.20 8.15
CA MET A 85 7.81 -3.16 8.16
C MET A 85 8.30 -1.81 8.72
N THR A 86 9.25 -1.82 9.66
CA THR A 86 9.85 -0.58 10.19
C THR A 86 10.65 0.16 9.12
N GLU A 87 11.48 -0.57 8.38
CA GLU A 87 12.26 -0.01 7.28
C GLU A 87 11.36 0.44 6.13
N PHE A 88 10.39 -0.39 5.75
CA PHE A 88 9.41 -0.05 4.73
C PHE A 88 8.70 1.26 5.06
N GLU A 89 8.21 1.41 6.30
CA GLU A 89 7.52 2.62 6.73
C GLU A 89 8.43 3.85 6.72
N ALA A 90 9.67 3.72 7.18
CA ALA A 90 10.64 4.81 7.17
C ALA A 90 10.94 5.31 5.74
N ILE A 91 11.25 4.39 4.82
CA ILE A 91 11.56 4.72 3.42
C ILE A 91 10.32 5.25 2.71
N CYS A 92 9.18 4.60 2.90
CA CYS A 92 7.93 5.04 2.31
C CYS A 92 7.56 6.46 2.74
N ASN A 93 7.66 6.78 4.03
CA ASN A 93 7.37 8.12 4.54
C ASN A 93 8.33 9.18 3.96
N LYS A 94 9.60 8.83 3.78
CA LYS A 94 10.57 9.71 3.12
C LYS A 94 10.20 9.92 1.65
N ASN A 95 9.92 8.86 0.91
CA ASN A 95 9.65 8.91 -0.52
C ASN A 95 8.29 9.55 -0.84
N ASN A 96 7.29 9.38 0.01
CA ASN A 96 5.99 10.06 -0.12
C ASN A 96 6.15 11.58 -0.10
N LYS A 97 7.04 12.12 0.74
CA LYS A 97 7.35 13.57 0.77
C LYS A 97 8.06 14.05 -0.49
N LEU A 98 8.74 13.14 -1.19
CA LEU A 98 9.46 13.41 -2.44
C LEU A 98 8.62 13.12 -3.69
N GLY A 99 7.39 12.60 -3.53
CA GLY A 99 6.56 12.19 -4.66
C GLY A 99 7.04 10.92 -5.38
N VAL A 100 7.86 10.10 -4.74
CA VAL A 100 8.52 8.93 -5.35
C VAL A 100 7.85 7.63 -4.84
N PRO A 101 7.49 6.67 -5.71
CA PRO A 101 7.02 5.36 -5.27
C PRO A 101 8.17 4.51 -4.71
N TYR A 102 7.84 3.57 -3.83
CA TYR A 102 8.81 2.63 -3.26
C TYR A 102 8.20 1.25 -3.13
N CYS A 103 9.00 0.20 -3.39
CA CYS A 103 8.63 -1.18 -3.16
C CYS A 103 9.73 -1.90 -2.38
N GLN A 104 9.34 -2.70 -1.40
CA GLN A 104 10.18 -3.73 -0.81
C GLN A 104 9.77 -5.07 -1.41
N GLU A 105 10.75 -5.78 -1.97
CA GLU A 105 10.57 -7.08 -2.60
C GLU A 105 11.27 -8.16 -1.76
N TYR A 106 10.65 -9.33 -1.70
CA TYR A 106 11.19 -10.53 -1.06
C TYR A 106 11.03 -11.69 -2.03
N THR A 107 12.16 -12.24 -2.48
CA THR A 107 12.17 -13.38 -3.38
C THR A 107 13.10 -14.46 -2.82
N VAL A 108 12.57 -15.67 -2.63
CA VAL A 108 13.35 -16.84 -2.19
C VAL A 108 13.06 -18.03 -3.10
N LEU A 109 14.14 -18.65 -3.58
CA LEU A 109 14.10 -19.91 -4.30
C LEU A 109 14.33 -21.04 -3.29
N ASN A 110 13.30 -21.85 -3.03
CA ASN A 110 13.49 -23.06 -2.23
C ASN A 110 14.14 -24.17 -3.07
N ASN A 111 14.79 -25.12 -2.39
CA ASN A 111 15.46 -26.27 -3.01
C ASN A 111 14.58 -27.13 -3.94
N ASN A 112 13.25 -27.02 -3.82
CA ASN A 112 12.28 -27.69 -4.68
C ASN A 112 11.87 -26.84 -5.92
N ALA A 113 12.65 -25.82 -6.26
CA ALA A 113 12.33 -24.82 -7.29
C ALA A 113 11.02 -24.04 -7.08
N SER A 114 10.43 -24.09 -5.88
CA SER A 114 9.31 -23.22 -5.53
C SER A 114 9.84 -21.82 -5.23
N GLN A 115 9.44 -20.85 -6.05
CA GLN A 115 9.78 -19.44 -5.85
C GLN A 115 8.70 -18.77 -5.00
N THR A 116 9.07 -18.34 -3.79
CA THR A 116 8.29 -17.36 -3.05
C THR A 116 8.64 -15.98 -3.59
N ASP A 117 7.66 -15.25 -4.07
CA ASP A 117 7.76 -13.86 -4.48
C ASP A 117 6.67 -13.05 -3.76
N SER A 118 7.13 -12.04 -3.04
CA SER A 118 6.28 -11.16 -2.24
C SER A 118 6.76 -9.72 -2.40
N LYS A 119 5.81 -8.80 -2.53
CA LYS A 119 6.08 -7.39 -2.77
C LYS A 119 5.11 -6.52 -1.99
N ILE A 120 5.65 -5.51 -1.31
CA ILE A 120 4.84 -4.43 -0.74
C ILE A 120 5.33 -3.11 -1.31
N CYS A 121 4.40 -2.29 -1.80
CA CYS A 121 4.69 -0.99 -2.38
C CYS A 121 3.87 0.10 -1.71
N CYS A 122 4.43 1.30 -1.71
CA CYS A 122 3.70 2.52 -1.46
C CYS A 122 3.94 3.55 -2.55
N CYS A 123 2.96 4.41 -2.75
CA CYS A 123 3.05 5.42 -3.77
C CYS A 123 2.19 6.65 -3.44
N PRO A 124 2.72 7.88 -3.62
CA PRO A 124 2.07 9.13 -3.21
C PRO A 124 1.28 9.83 -4.33
N THR A 125 0.92 9.15 -5.42
CA THR A 125 0.19 9.74 -6.55
C THR A 125 -1.12 9.01 -6.84
N ASP A 126 -2.05 9.68 -7.51
CA ASP A 126 -3.36 9.10 -7.84
C ASP A 126 -3.21 7.86 -8.73
N LEU A 127 -3.92 6.79 -8.37
CA LEU A 127 -4.11 5.56 -9.16
C LEU A 127 -2.79 4.89 -9.59
N CYS A 128 -1.72 5.11 -8.84
CA CYS A 128 -0.39 4.68 -9.23
C CYS A 128 -0.09 3.21 -8.95
N THR A 129 -1.00 2.49 -8.31
CA THR A 129 -0.86 1.05 -8.11
C THR A 129 -1.22 0.23 -9.36
N ARG A 130 -1.80 0.88 -10.40
CA ARG A 130 -2.15 0.24 -11.68
C ARG A 130 -1.01 -0.47 -12.38
N VAL A 131 0.19 0.08 -12.30
CA VAL A 131 1.39 -0.49 -12.91
C VAL A 131 1.75 -1.86 -12.33
N TYR A 132 1.22 -2.20 -11.15
CA TYR A 132 1.49 -3.46 -10.48
C TYR A 132 0.47 -4.57 -10.80
N TYR A 133 -0.69 -4.25 -11.41
CA TYR A 133 -1.65 -5.28 -11.84
C TYR A 133 -1.37 -5.81 -13.24
N GLN A 134 -0.68 -5.03 -14.09
CA GLN A 134 -0.55 -5.29 -15.53
C GLN A 134 0.61 -6.23 -15.89
N LYS A 135 1.03 -7.13 -15.00
CA LYS A 135 2.10 -8.10 -15.26
C LYS A 135 1.64 -9.54 -15.14
#